data_AF-A0A0N4Y5W3-F1
#
_entry.id   AF-A0A0N4Y5W3-F1
#
_cell.length_a   1.000
_cell.length_b   1.000
_cell.length_c   1.000
_cell.angle_alpha   90.00
_cell.angle_beta   90.00
_cell.angle_gamma   90.00
#
_symmetry.space_group_name_H-M   'P 1'
#
loop_
_entity.id
_entity.type
_entity.pdbx_description
1 polymer ?
#
loop_
_entity_poly.entity_id
_entity_poly.type
_entity_poly.pdbx_seq_one_letter_code
_entity_poly.pdbx_strand_id
1 'polypeptide(L)'
;MMRGDNMRKFALDLEKILYELEPEVLMKPVEKRLSTVDRIEFIKQCVFMFYEIKDEAKRTTWATTRKALDSRVRRNLARARRNRNSSAMMQQPDLEHKRPVFL
;
A
#
# COMPACT_ATOMS: atom_id res chain seq x y z
N MET A 1 23.57 6.18 -16.57
CA MET A 1 22.15 6.57 -16.57
C MET A 1 21.39 5.70 -15.58
N MET A 2 20.97 6.24 -14.43
CA MET A 2 20.09 5.53 -13.48
C MET A 2 18.62 5.58 -13.93
N ARG A 3 18.34 5.27 -15.20
CA ARG A 3 16.97 4.97 -15.59
C ARG A 3 16.72 3.55 -15.13
N GLY A 4 16.29 3.38 -13.88
CA GLY A 4 15.76 2.10 -13.47
C GLY A 4 14.56 1.81 -14.36
N ASP A 5 14.57 0.69 -15.10
CA ASP A 5 13.50 0.32 -16.05
C ASP A 5 12.12 0.14 -15.39
N ASN A 6 12.06 0.24 -14.06
CA ASN A 6 10.86 -0.03 -13.29
C ASN A 6 10.28 1.25 -12.67
N MET A 7 9.54 2.00 -13.48
CA MET A 7 8.76 3.19 -13.07
C MET A 7 7.84 2.92 -11.87
N ARG A 8 7.28 1.70 -11.76
CA ARG A 8 6.43 1.33 -10.62
C ARG A 8 7.24 1.27 -9.33
N LYS A 9 8.44 0.67 -9.37
CA LYS A 9 9.35 0.62 -8.23
C LYS A 9 9.79 2.02 -7.83
N PHE A 10 10.15 2.86 -8.81
CA PHE A 10 10.52 4.26 -8.58
C PHE A 10 9.41 5.01 -7.81
N ALA A 11 8.18 4.96 -8.30
CA ALA A 11 7.05 5.65 -7.65
C ALA A 11 6.77 5.11 -6.23
N LEU A 12 6.89 3.79 -6.02
CA LEU A 12 6.69 3.18 -4.71
C LEU A 12 7.79 3.54 -3.70
N ASP A 13 9.03 3.66 -4.14
CA ASP A 13 10.14 4.03 -3.25
C ASP A 13 10.10 5.53 -2.93
N LEU A 14 9.76 6.38 -3.90
CA LEU A 14 9.52 7.81 -3.66
C LEU A 14 8.35 8.03 -2.69
N GLU A 15 7.25 7.28 -2.84
CA GLU A 15 6.12 7.30 -1.91
C GLU A 15 6.55 6.92 -0.48
N LYS A 16 7.46 5.95 -0.29
CA LYS A 16 7.91 5.60 1.07
C LYS A 16 8.69 6.75 1.71
N ILE A 17 9.55 7.42 0.96
CA ILE A 17 10.37 8.53 1.47
C ILE A 17 9.48 9.70 1.88
N LEU A 18 8.51 10.09 1.04
CA LEU A 18 7.62 11.23 1.29
C LEU A 18 6.65 11.03 2.46
N TYR A 19 6.43 9.79 2.88
CA TYR A 19 5.49 9.43 3.94
C TYR A 19 6.16 8.64 5.07
N GLU A 20 7.50 8.74 5.20
CA GLU A 20 8.26 8.04 6.25
C GLU A 20 7.77 8.44 7.65
N LEU A 21 7.42 9.72 7.83
CA LEU A 21 6.92 10.27 9.09
C LEU A 21 5.40 10.08 9.30
N GLU A 22 4.65 9.71 8.25
CA GLU A 22 3.18 9.61 8.27
C GLU A 22 2.71 8.30 7.57
N PRO A 23 3.14 7.12 8.07
CA PRO A 23 2.83 5.83 7.45
C PRO A 23 1.33 5.49 7.45
N GLU A 24 0.53 6.09 8.33
CA GLU A 24 -0.92 5.92 8.40
C GLU A 24 -1.62 6.49 7.17
N VAL A 25 -1.08 7.53 6.53
CA VAL A 25 -1.63 8.08 5.28
C VAL A 25 -1.53 7.05 4.15
N LEU A 26 -0.47 6.23 4.19
CA LEU A 26 -0.24 5.16 3.24
C LEU A 26 -1.22 3.98 3.35
N MET A 27 -2.06 3.95 4.39
CA MET A 27 -3.14 2.96 4.53
C MET A 27 -4.38 3.31 3.71
N LYS A 28 -4.41 4.50 3.11
CA LYS A 28 -5.50 4.98 2.27
C LYS A 28 -5.14 4.87 0.79
N PRO A 29 -6.10 4.52 -0.09
CA PRO A 29 -5.95 4.69 -1.54
C PRO A 29 -5.58 6.13 -1.88
N VAL A 30 -4.86 6.35 -2.97
CA VAL A 30 -4.37 7.68 -3.40
C VAL A 30 -5.50 8.72 -3.44
N GLU A 31 -6.67 8.35 -3.96
CA GLU A 31 -7.84 9.24 -4.09
C GLU A 31 -8.43 9.69 -2.75
N LYS A 32 -8.11 8.98 -1.66
CA LYS A 32 -8.56 9.30 -0.30
C LYS A 32 -7.54 10.09 0.52
N ARG A 33 -6.38 10.45 -0.06
CA ARG A 33 -5.28 11.16 0.61
C ARG A 33 -5.39 12.68 0.44
N LEU A 34 -6.57 13.22 0.73
CA LEU A 34 -6.91 14.63 0.49
C LEU A 34 -5.99 15.63 1.21
N SER A 35 -5.41 15.24 2.36
CA SER A 35 -4.48 16.08 3.13
C SER A 35 -3.05 16.13 2.57
N THR A 36 -2.72 15.31 1.56
CA THR A 36 -1.36 15.19 1.02
C THR A 36 -1.35 15.18 -0.51
N VAL A 37 -2.30 15.93 -1.11
CA VAL A 37 -2.46 16.03 -2.58
C VAL A 37 -1.22 16.60 -3.25
N ASP A 38 -0.55 17.53 -2.58
CA ASP A 38 0.76 18.09 -2.95
C ASP A 38 1.83 17.00 -3.13
N ARG A 39 1.95 16.06 -2.18
CA ARG A 39 2.92 14.95 -2.27
C ARG A 39 2.58 13.99 -3.41
N ILE A 40 1.29 13.73 -3.64
CA ILE A 40 0.84 12.90 -4.77
C ILE A 40 1.16 13.57 -6.10
N GLU A 41 0.93 14.88 -6.23
CA GLU A 41 1.27 15.62 -7.44
C GLU A 41 2.79 15.68 -7.64
N PHE A 42 3.58 15.82 -6.58
CA PHE A 42 5.03 15.74 -6.64
C PHE A 42 5.53 14.39 -7.16
N ILE A 43 4.99 13.26 -6.67
CA ILE A 43 5.31 11.92 -7.20
C ILE A 43 5.01 11.84 -8.70
N LYS A 44 3.84 12.33 -9.12
CA LYS A 44 3.41 12.33 -10.52
C LYS A 44 4.36 13.15 -11.40
N GLN A 45 4.76 14.34 -10.96
CA GLN A 45 5.71 15.19 -11.67
C GLN A 45 7.08 14.51 -11.79
N CYS A 46 7.58 13.90 -10.71
CA CYS A 46 8.82 13.14 -10.75
C CYS A 46 8.75 12.01 -11.78
N VAL A 47 7.67 11.22 -11.77
CA VAL A 47 7.49 10.12 -12.74
C VAL A 47 7.52 10.64 -14.17
N PHE A 48 6.83 11.74 -14.47
CA PHE A 48 6.83 12.31 -15.82
C PHE A 48 8.19 12.85 -16.25
N MET A 49 8.89 13.53 -15.33
CA MET A 49 10.19 14.14 -15.60
C MET A 49 11.28 13.08 -15.81
N PHE A 50 11.41 12.12 -14.89
CA PHE A 50 12.48 11.12 -14.94
C PHE A 50 12.33 10.12 -16.11
N TYR A 51 11.10 9.83 -16.52
CA TYR A 51 10.80 8.91 -17.61
C TYR A 51 10.44 9.61 -18.93
N GLU A 52 10.58 10.94 -19.01
CA GLU A 52 10.30 11.76 -20.21
C GLU A 52 8.95 11.40 -20.87
N ILE A 53 7.91 11.31 -20.05
CA ILE A 53 6.59 10.87 -20.50
C ILE A 53 5.95 11.98 -21.34
N LYS A 54 5.71 11.68 -22.63
CA LYS A 54 4.98 12.56 -23.56
C LYS A 54 3.56 12.86 -23.05
N ASP A 55 3.05 14.04 -23.37
CA ASP A 55 1.73 14.52 -22.89
C ASP A 55 0.58 13.55 -23.18
N GLU A 56 0.58 12.98 -24.38
CA GLU A 56 -0.39 11.97 -24.84
C GLU A 56 -0.43 10.73 -23.92
N ALA A 57 0.72 10.34 -23.37
CA ALA A 57 0.87 9.18 -22.50
C ALA A 57 0.70 9.50 -21.01
N LYS A 58 0.79 10.76 -20.59
CA LYS A 58 0.76 11.17 -19.16
C LYS A 58 -0.45 10.61 -18.42
N ARG A 59 -1.65 10.67 -19.03
CA ARG A 59 -2.89 10.16 -18.41
C ARG A 59 -2.81 8.65 -18.15
N THR A 60 -2.45 7.86 -19.15
CA THR A 60 -2.39 6.39 -19.06
C THR A 60 -1.26 5.92 -18.15
N THR A 61 -0.11 6.59 -18.23
CA THR A 61 1.05 6.36 -17.36
C THR A 61 0.70 6.64 -15.91
N TRP A 62 0.03 7.76 -15.62
CA TRP A 62 -0.41 8.07 -14.27
C TRP A 62 -1.44 7.08 -13.75
N ALA A 63 -2.41 6.67 -14.57
CA ALA A 63 -3.38 5.65 -14.18
C ALA A 63 -2.70 4.32 -13.78
N THR A 64 -1.68 3.91 -14.53
CA THR A 64 -0.90 2.70 -14.24
C THR A 64 -0.07 2.85 -12.96
N THR A 65 0.55 4.02 -12.77
CA THR A 65 1.34 4.33 -11.57
C THR A 65 0.45 4.34 -10.32
N ARG A 66 -0.70 5.01 -10.38
CA ARG A 66 -1.68 5.05 -9.29
C ARG A 66 -2.14 3.65 -8.88
N LYS A 67 -2.45 2.79 -9.86
CA LYS A 67 -2.79 1.37 -9.59
C LYS A 67 -1.68 0.64 -8.83
N ALA A 68 -0.40 0.94 -9.08
CA ALA A 68 0.71 0.36 -8.35
C ALA A 68 0.76 0.85 -6.90
N LEU A 69 0.58 2.15 -6.67
CA LEU A 69 0.50 2.76 -5.33
C LEU A 69 -0.67 2.15 -4.52
N ASP A 70 -1.86 2.04 -5.11
CA ASP A 70 -3.03 1.44 -4.45
C ASP A 70 -2.89 -0.07 -4.20
N SER A 71 -2.17 -0.79 -5.07
CA SER A 71 -1.90 -2.22 -4.89
C SER A 71 -1.09 -2.49 -3.61
N ARG A 72 -0.21 -1.57 -3.21
CA ARG A 72 0.50 -1.65 -1.93
C ARG A 72 -0.47 -1.60 -0.75
N VAL A 73 -1.44 -0.69 -0.78
CA VAL A 73 -2.48 -0.55 0.25
C VAL A 73 -3.24 -1.86 0.43
N ARG A 74 -3.69 -2.48 -0.67
CA ARG A 74 -4.41 -3.76 -0.62
C ARG A 74 -3.57 -4.88 0.00
N ARG A 75 -2.28 -4.97 -0.35
CA ARG A 75 -1.36 -5.97 0.21
C ARG A 75 -1.15 -5.77 1.71
N ASN A 76 -1.00 -4.52 2.15
CA ASN A 76 -0.84 -4.18 3.56
C ASN A 76 -2.11 -4.52 4.37
N LEU A 77 -3.30 -4.17 3.88
CA LEU A 77 -4.56 -4.52 4.52
C LEU A 77 -4.78 -6.05 4.58
N ALA A 78 -4.46 -6.77 3.51
CA ALA A 78 -4.56 -8.23 3.48
C ALA A 78 -3.59 -8.90 4.48
N ARG A 79 -2.37 -8.36 4.64
CA ARG A 79 -1.42 -8.82 5.67
C ARG A 79 -1.93 -8.49 7.08
N ALA A 80 -2.40 -7.28 7.32
CA ALA A 80 -2.94 -6.87 8.62
C ALA A 80 -4.18 -7.68 9.05
N ARG A 81 -5.02 -8.12 8.09
CA ARG A 81 -6.14 -9.03 8.36
C ARG A 81 -5.65 -10.43 8.72
N ARG A 82 -4.72 -11.00 7.96
CA ARG A 82 -4.12 -12.31 8.27
C ARG A 82 -3.49 -12.33 9.66
N ASN A 83 -2.69 -11.33 10.01
CA ASN A 83 -2.04 -11.26 11.32
C ASN A 83 -3.06 -11.18 12.48
N ARG A 84 -4.17 -10.45 12.30
CA ARG A 84 -5.26 -10.43 13.28
C ARG A 84 -5.91 -11.79 13.48
N ASN A 85 -6.18 -12.51 12.39
CA ASN A 85 -6.78 -13.84 12.47
C ASN A 85 -5.83 -14.85 13.14
N SER A 86 -4.52 -14.77 12.86
CA SER A 86 -3.52 -15.62 13.52
C SER A 86 -3.44 -15.36 15.03
N SER A 87 -3.51 -14.08 15.45
CA SER A 87 -3.50 -13.71 16.87
C SER A 87 -4.77 -14.16 17.59
N ALA A 88 -5.93 -14.07 16.93
CA ALA A 88 -7.21 -14.54 17.47
C ALA A 88 -7.26 -16.07 17.63
N MET A 89 -6.65 -16.84 16.72
CA MET A 89 -6.55 -18.30 16.84
C MET A 89 -5.65 -18.76 17.99
N MET A 90 -4.59 -18.00 18.34
CA MET A 90 -3.72 -18.35 19.48
C MET A 90 -4.34 -18.02 20.85
N GLN A 91 -5.45 -17.29 20.90
CA GLN A 91 -6.15 -16.91 22.13
C GLN A 91 -7.37 -17.79 22.45
N GLN A 92 -7.60 -18.90 21.72
CA GLN A 92 -8.57 -19.89 22.16
C GLN A 92 -7.95 -20.73 23.30
N PRO A 93 -8.39 -20.59 24.57
CA PRO A 93 -8.10 -21.61 25.57
C PRO A 93 -8.74 -22.92 25.11
N ASP A 94 -7.97 -23.98 25.19
CA ASP A 94 -8.39 -25.36 24.95
C ASP A 94 -9.57 -25.70 25.88
N LEU A 95 -10.79 -25.59 25.34
CA LEU A 95 -12.03 -25.97 26.01
C LEU A 95 -12.45 -27.35 25.52
N GLU A 96 -11.63 -28.37 25.78
CA GLU A 96 -12.08 -29.77 25.73
C GLU A 96 -11.48 -30.59 26.86
N HIS A 97 -12.28 -30.85 27.90
CA HIS A 97 -12.60 -32.19 28.43
C HIS A 97 -13.17 -32.09 29.86
N LYS A 98 -14.49 -31.90 29.97
CA LYS A 98 -15.24 -32.39 31.13
C LYS A 98 -16.34 -33.30 30.61
N ARG A 99 -16.08 -34.60 30.58
CA ARG A 99 -17.13 -35.61 30.43
C ARG A 99 -18.02 -35.55 31.68
N PRO A 100 -19.36 -35.52 31.54
CA PRO A 100 -20.23 -35.69 32.70
C PRO A 100 -20.10 -37.15 33.17
N VAL A 101 -19.72 -37.34 34.43
CA VAL A 101 -19.90 -38.62 35.12
C VAL A 101 -21.38 -38.70 35.49
N PHE A 102 -22.13 -39.51 34.76
CA PHE A 102 -23.46 -39.93 35.18
C PHE A 102 -23.28 -40.96 36.30
N LEU A 103 -23.77 -40.61 37.50
CA LEU A 103 -23.99 -41.50 38.64
C LEU A 103 -25.45 -41.93 38.65
#